data_AF-A0A2D9CKS2-F1
#
_entry.id   AF-A0A2D9CKS2-F1
#
_cell.length_a   1.000
_cell.length_b   1.000
_cell.length_c   1.000
_cell.angle_alpha   90.00
_cell.angle_beta   90.00
_cell.angle_gamma   90.00
#
_symmetry.space_group_name_H-M   'P 1'
#
loop_
_entity.id
_entity.type
_entity.pdbx_description
1 polymer ?
#
loop_
_entity_poly.entity_id
_entity_poly.type
_entity_poly.pdbx_seq_one_letter_code
_entity_poly.pdbx_strand_id
1 'polypeptide(L)'
;MITVTQTMYDKSCIDANKSVMGFFEHYFGEEPFNTYGAYYMIRGIYEDDCTLKLFRTKGRQDKRIAFPMWKKYIKVGDTIKLTINDVDQIGIEVE
;
A
#
# COMPACT_ATOMS: atom_id res chain seq x y z
N MET A 1 0.16 -10.17 -5.93
CA MET A 1 0.22 -9.27 -7.10
C MET A 1 -1.07 -8.48 -7.19
N ILE A 2 -0.99 -7.20 -7.55
CA ILE A 2 -2.09 -6.24 -7.49
C ILE A 2 -2.08 -5.46 -8.80
N THR A 3 -3.08 -5.67 -9.65
CA THR A 3 -3.21 -4.91 -10.91
C THR A 3 -3.79 -3.53 -10.63
N VAL A 4 -3.13 -2.50 -11.13
CA VAL A 4 -3.49 -1.11 -10.92
C VAL A 4 -4.69 -0.74 -11.77
N THR A 5 -5.81 -0.50 -11.11
CA THR A 5 -7.03 0.00 -11.76
C THR A 5 -6.97 1.51 -11.97
N GLN A 6 -7.81 2.05 -12.87
CA GLN A 6 -7.96 3.49 -13.04
C GLN A 6 -8.27 4.21 -11.72
N THR A 7 -9.17 3.64 -10.92
CA THR A 7 -9.56 4.20 -9.62
C THR A 7 -8.39 4.28 -8.64
N MET A 8 -7.56 3.23 -8.57
CA MET A 8 -6.35 3.21 -7.73
C MET A 8 -5.35 4.26 -8.18
N TYR A 9 -5.16 4.39 -9.50
CA TYR A 9 -4.27 5.37 -10.10
C TYR A 9 -4.69 6.81 -9.79
N ASP A 10 -5.97 7.13 -9.99
CA ASP A 10 -6.51 8.47 -9.76
C ASP A 10 -6.36 8.90 -8.30
N LYS A 11 -6.57 7.94 -7.38
CA LYS A 11 -6.43 8.15 -5.92
C LYS A 11 -5.00 8.02 -5.41
N SER A 12 -4.06 7.57 -6.25
CA SER A 12 -2.66 7.31 -5.88
C SER A 12 -2.53 6.37 -4.68
N CYS A 13 -3.31 5.29 -4.69
CA CYS A 13 -3.32 4.32 -3.62
C CYS A 13 -3.73 2.92 -4.10
N ILE A 14 -3.30 1.92 -3.36
CA ILE A 14 -3.80 0.55 -3.46
C ILE A 14 -5.02 0.40 -2.55
N ASP A 15 -6.11 -0.16 -3.07
CA ASP A 15 -7.20 -0.62 -2.21
C ASP A 15 -6.79 -1.94 -1.54
N ALA A 16 -6.81 -1.97 -0.21
CA ALA A 16 -6.42 -3.14 0.56
C ALA A 16 -7.56 -4.16 0.61
N ASN A 17 -7.65 -5.00 -0.42
CA ASN A 17 -8.57 -6.14 -0.43
C ASN A 17 -8.16 -7.21 0.60
N LYS A 18 -8.95 -8.29 0.73
CA LYS A 18 -8.70 -9.35 1.72
C LYS A 18 -7.27 -9.92 1.68
N SER A 19 -6.71 -10.10 0.49
CA SER A 19 -5.35 -10.65 0.35
C SER A 19 -4.29 -9.63 0.77
N VAL A 20 -4.45 -8.36 0.41
CA VAL A 20 -3.54 -7.30 0.82
C VAL A 20 -3.59 -7.09 2.33
N MET A 21 -4.79 -7.06 2.92
CA MET A 21 -4.95 -6.97 4.37
C MET A 21 -4.27 -8.16 5.07
N GLY A 22 -4.57 -9.39 4.63
CA GLY A 22 -3.99 -10.59 5.22
C GLY A 22 -2.46 -10.62 5.14
N PHE A 23 -1.87 -10.09 4.07
CA PHE A 23 -0.42 -9.91 3.96
C PHE A 23 0.12 -9.00 5.08
N PHE A 24 -0.41 -7.79 5.24
CA PHE A 24 0.08 -6.88 6.27
C PHE A 24 -0.25 -7.36 7.68
N GLU A 25 -1.42 -7.97 7.89
CA GLU A 25 -1.81 -8.54 9.18
C GLU A 25 -0.89 -9.68 9.61
N HIS A 26 -0.44 -10.50 8.66
CA HIS A 26 0.49 -11.60 8.93
C HIS A 26 1.87 -11.11 9.41
N TYR A 27 2.38 -10.01 8.85
CA TYR A 27 3.74 -9.52 9.13
C TYR A 27 3.82 -8.41 10.18
N PHE A 28 2.78 -7.58 10.32
CA PHE A 28 2.78 -6.40 11.19
C PHE A 28 1.63 -6.41 12.23
N GLY A 29 0.80 -7.45 12.25
CA GLY A 29 -0.39 -7.54 13.11
C GLY A 29 -1.59 -6.74 12.59
N GLU A 30 -2.68 -6.68 13.36
CA GLU A 30 -3.94 -6.06 12.92
C GLU A 30 -3.96 -4.52 12.93
N GLU A 31 -2.98 -3.90 13.58
CA GLU A 31 -2.91 -2.45 13.77
C GLU A 31 -2.81 -1.60 12.49
N PRO A 32 -2.10 -1.99 11.40
CA PRO A 32 -1.78 -1.10 10.29
C PRO A 32 -2.98 -0.42 9.61
N PHE A 33 -4.17 -1.02 9.71
CA PHE A 33 -5.41 -0.50 9.12
C PHE A 33 -6.48 -0.14 10.14
N ASN A 34 -6.21 -0.29 11.44
CA ASN A 34 -7.21 -0.16 12.50
C ASN A 34 -7.08 1.15 13.30
N THR A 35 -6.00 1.92 13.13
CA THR A 35 -5.84 3.20 13.82
C THR A 35 -6.70 4.30 13.18
N TYR A 36 -7.85 4.58 13.78
CA TYR A 36 -8.75 5.65 13.32
C TYR A 36 -8.10 7.03 13.42
N GLY A 37 -8.06 7.77 12.31
CA GLY A 37 -7.50 9.13 12.27
C GLY A 37 -5.98 9.21 12.24
N ALA A 38 -5.29 8.07 12.21
CA ALA A 38 -3.84 7.98 12.07
C ALA A 38 -3.45 7.13 10.85
N TYR A 39 -2.16 7.12 10.55
CA TYR A 39 -1.56 6.31 9.49
C TYR A 39 -0.50 5.42 10.13
N TYR A 40 -0.47 4.14 9.74
CA TYR A 40 0.69 3.31 9.98
C TYR A 40 1.67 3.54 8.83
N MET A 41 2.91 3.89 9.17
CA MET A 41 3.94 4.20 8.19
C MET A 41 4.94 3.06 8.11
N ILE A 42 5.25 2.64 6.89
CA ILE A 42 6.24 1.61 6.63
C ILE A 42 7.17 2.06 5.52
N ARG A 43 8.45 1.72 5.62
CA ARG A 43 9.44 2.05 4.60
C ARG A 43 9.22 1.15 3.39
N GLY A 44 9.03 1.76 2.23
CA GLY A 44 8.97 1.09 0.94
C GLY A 44 10.28 1.30 0.17
N ILE A 45 10.81 0.22 -0.38
CA ILE A 45 12.02 0.22 -1.19
C ILE A 45 11.61 0.06 -2.64
N TYR A 46 11.72 1.13 -3.43
CA TYR A 46 11.44 1.12 -4.87
C TYR A 46 12.03 2.32 -5.60
N GLU A 47 13.07 2.11 -6.40
CA GLU A 47 13.86 3.14 -7.11
C GLU A 47 14.46 4.18 -6.14
N ASP A 48 13.60 4.98 -5.50
CA ASP A 48 13.89 5.86 -4.37
C ASP A 48 13.30 5.28 -3.06
N ASP A 49 13.89 5.64 -1.92
CA ASP A 49 13.23 5.41 -0.63
C ASP A 49 11.87 6.10 -0.59
N CYS A 50 10.82 5.35 -0.27
CA CYS A 50 9.48 5.88 -0.11
C CYS A 50 8.88 5.45 1.24
N THR A 51 7.87 6.18 1.71
CA THR A 51 7.13 5.81 2.93
C THR A 51 5.70 5.50 2.55
N LEU A 52 5.34 4.22 2.63
CA LEU A 52 3.96 3.80 2.44
C LEU A 52 3.14 4.17 3.66
N LYS A 53 1.91 4.62 3.42
CA LYS A 53 0.95 4.94 4.49
C LYS A 53 -0.22 3.99 4.40
N LEU A 54 -0.41 3.18 5.43
CA LEU A 54 -1.56 2.31 5.58
C LEU A 54 -2.59 3.04 6.43
N PHE A 55 -3.83 3.08 5.95
CA PHE A 55 -4.88 3.84 6.62
C PHE A 55 -6.29 3.37 6.25
N ARG A 56 -7.24 3.90 7.02
CA ARG A 56 -8.67 3.75 6.81
C ARG A 56 -9.29 5.09 6.43
N THR A 57 -10.11 5.11 5.38
CA THR A 57 -10.76 6.36 4.92
C THR A 57 -11.90 6.79 5.85
N LYS A 58 -12.06 8.10 6.09
CA LYS A 58 -13.10 8.64 7.00
C LYS A 58 -14.54 8.31 6.60
N GLY A 59 -14.81 8.10 5.31
CA GLY A 59 -16.15 7.83 4.79
C GLY A 59 -16.52 6.35 4.89
N ARG A 60 -16.42 5.63 3.76
CA ARG A 60 -16.76 4.20 3.63
C ARG A 60 -15.90 3.26 4.48
N GLN A 61 -14.89 3.78 5.19
CA GLN A 61 -13.97 2.99 5.99
C GLN A 61 -13.12 2.02 5.15
N ASP A 62 -12.95 2.32 3.86
CA ASP A 62 -12.06 1.56 2.98
C ASP A 62 -10.64 1.61 3.53
N LYS A 63 -9.98 0.45 3.59
CA LYS A 63 -8.58 0.30 3.96
C LYS A 63 -7.71 0.47 2.71
N ARG A 64 -6.67 1.29 2.79
CA ARG A 64 -5.85 1.69 1.63
C ARG A 64 -4.39 1.84 2.00
N ILE A 65 -3.55 1.72 0.98
CA ILE A 65 -2.11 1.97 1.06
C ILE A 65 -1.81 3.13 0.12
N ALA A 66 -1.49 4.30 0.67
CA ALA A 66 -0.98 5.41 -0.13
C ALA A 66 0.51 5.20 -0.36
N PHE A 67 0.91 5.36 -1.62
CA PHE A 67 2.30 5.24 -2.04
C PHE A 67 2.71 6.59 -2.66
N PRO A 68 3.60 7.33 -1.99
CA PRO A 68 4.14 8.59 -2.49
C PRO A 68 4.75 8.43 -3.89
N MET A 69 4.69 9.49 -4.70
CA MET A 69 5.21 9.48 -6.08
C MET A 69 4.56 8.46 -7.02
N TRP A 70 3.37 7.92 -6.67
CA TRP A 70 2.59 6.98 -7.49
C TRP A 70 2.62 7.30 -8.99
N LYS A 71 2.26 8.53 -9.37
CA LYS A 71 2.15 8.95 -10.77
C LYS A 71 3.48 9.09 -11.51
N LYS A 72 4.62 9.09 -10.78
CA LYS A 72 5.96 9.07 -11.38
C LYS A 72 6.33 7.67 -11.89
N TYR A 73 5.81 6.63 -11.21
CA TYR A 73 6.34 5.27 -11.32
C TYR A 73 5.34 4.22 -11.78
N ILE A 74 4.05 4.48 -11.61
CA ILE A 74 2.99 3.50 -11.81
C ILE A 74 2.04 4.03 -12.87
N LYS A 75 1.52 3.14 -13.72
CA LYS A 75 0.48 3.39 -14.71
C LYS A 75 -0.71 2.46 -14.47
N VAL A 76 -1.82 2.78 -15.12
CA VAL A 76 -3.00 1.92 -15.12
C VAL A 76 -2.67 0.67 -15.93
N GLY A 77 -2.98 -0.50 -15.36
CA GLY A 77 -2.66 -1.81 -15.94
C GLY A 77 -1.40 -2.46 -15.36
N ASP A 78 -0.49 -1.68 -14.77
CA ASP A 78 0.73 -2.21 -14.13
C ASP A 78 0.37 -3.19 -13.01
N THR A 79 1.26 -4.13 -12.75
CA THR A 79 1.12 -5.08 -11.65
C THR A 79 2.12 -4.75 -10.55
N ILE A 80 1.62 -4.54 -9.34
CA ILE A 80 2.43 -4.30 -8.15
C ILE A 80 2.57 -5.60 -7.37
N LYS A 81 3.80 -5.95 -7.02
CA LYS A 81 4.12 -7.01 -6.07
C LYS A 81 4.76 -6.39 -4.83
N LEU A 82 4.28 -6.82 -3.66
CA LEU A 82 4.78 -6.41 -2.35
C LEU A 82 5.49 -7.60 -1.73
N THR A 83 6.69 -7.37 -1.21
CA THR A 83 7.50 -8.37 -0.52
C THR A 83 7.97 -7.82 0.82
N ILE A 84 8.24 -8.70 1.78
CA ILE A 84 8.89 -8.33 3.03
C ILE A 84 10.39 -8.43 2.79
N ASN A 85 11.09 -7.31 2.95
CA ASN A 85 12.55 -7.28 2.87
C ASN A 85 13.18 -7.34 4.26
N ASP A 86 12.59 -6.66 5.26
CA ASP A 86 13.02 -6.67 6.66
C ASP A 86 11.82 -6.39 7.58
N VAL A 87 12.04 -6.40 8.91
CA VAL A 87 11.02 -6.25 9.98
C VAL A 87 10.15 -5.00 9.79
N ASP A 88 10.65 -3.95 9.14
CA ASP A 88 9.94 -2.68 8.91
C ASP A 88 10.00 -2.20 7.44
N GLN A 89 10.33 -3.10 6.51
CA GLN A 89 10.61 -2.76 5.12
C GLN A 89 9.84 -3.63 4.12
N ILE A 90 9.17 -2.95 3.20
CA ILE A 90 8.47 -3.54 2.07
C ILE A 90 9.24 -3.31 0.79
N GLY A 91 9.61 -4.39 0.10
CA GLY A 91 10.02 -4.33 -1.29
C GLY A 91 8.79 -4.14 -2.18
N ILE A 92 8.92 -3.28 -3.18
CA ILE A 92 7.88 -3.06 -4.18
C ILE A 92 8.50 -3.36 -5.54
N GLU A 93 7.79 -4.15 -6.34
CA GLU A 93 8.14 -4.40 -7.74
C GLU A 93 6.94 -3.97 -8.60
N VAL A 94 7.21 -3.27 -9.70
CA VAL A 94 6.20 -2.79 -10.66
C VAL A 94 6.54 -3.40 -12.02
N GLU A 95 5.60 -4.12 -12.61
CA GLU A 95 5.70 -4.79 -13.92
C GLU A 95 4.65 -4.28 -14.91
#